data_AF-A0AAE2ZY21-F1
#
_entry.id   AF-A0AAE2ZY21-F1
#
_cell.length_a   1.000
_cell.length_b   1.000
_cell.length_c   1.000
_cell.angle_alpha   90.00
_cell.angle_beta   90.00
_cell.angle_gamma   90.00
#
_symmetry.space_group_name_H-M   'P 1'
#
loop_
_entity.id
_entity.type
_entity.pdbx_description
1 polymer ?
#
loop_
_entity_poly.entity_id
_entity_poly.type
_entity_poly.pdbx_seq_one_letter_code
_entity_poly.pdbx_strand_id
1 'polypeptide(L)'
;MSLTNAQYNSIMKGYEQTRDRNRHLAEQRRREIYTKLPEYGRLDESVGELSVAQAKLLLNGDDEALTRLRSSLKEISRQKRELLTSAGYPADYLEPVYDCPDCKDTGYIDSEDGLRKKCHCFHQQELDILYEQSHIRDMIASENFSNLSYEYYQGDDLTHFRKCVDVCRNFVQNFKQDYHNLFFYGTVGTGKSFLSGCIASELLQTGHSVIYFSASGLFDTLARYAFDSRAKEALSGFYEDLYNCDLLIIDDLGTEMTNTFVASQLFSCLNERHLRKNATIISTNLSLEELRDRYSDRVFSRITSHYDLCKLTGPDIRMCKKRMQNTSDN
;
A
#
# COMPACT_ATOMS: atom_id res chain seq x y z
N MET A 1 1.16 -9.48 -4.48
CA MET A 1 1.50 -9.64 -5.91
C MET A 1 2.90 -9.11 -6.09
N SER A 2 3.85 -9.98 -6.37
CA SER A 2 5.24 -9.73 -6.59
C SER A 2 5.23 -9.21 -8.01
N LEU A 3 5.57 -7.94 -8.11
CA LEU A 3 5.72 -7.25 -9.36
C LEU A 3 6.45 -8.17 -10.34
N THR A 4 5.93 -8.26 -11.57
CA THR A 4 6.74 -8.86 -12.64
C THR A 4 8.06 -8.11 -12.72
N ASN A 5 9.13 -8.78 -13.16
CA ASN A 5 10.44 -8.13 -13.33
C ASN A 5 10.35 -6.84 -14.16
N ALA A 6 9.43 -6.78 -15.14
CA ALA A 6 9.16 -5.58 -15.91
C ALA A 6 8.54 -4.44 -15.08
N GLN A 7 7.54 -4.73 -14.25
CA GLN A 7 6.90 -3.74 -13.36
C GLN A 7 7.87 -3.25 -12.28
N TYR A 8 8.65 -4.15 -11.69
CA TYR A 8 9.70 -3.79 -10.73
C TYR A 8 10.76 -2.89 -11.36
N ASN A 9 11.26 -3.25 -12.54
CA ASN A 9 12.21 -2.41 -13.28
C ASN A 9 11.60 -1.05 -13.65
N SER A 10 10.30 -0.98 -13.94
CA SER A 10 9.60 0.27 -14.20
C SER A 10 9.59 1.19 -12.97
N ILE A 11 9.27 0.66 -11.78
CA ILE A 11 9.32 1.42 -10.53
C ILE A 11 10.75 1.90 -10.25
N MET A 12 11.74 1.02 -10.40
CA MET A 12 13.15 1.37 -10.17
C MET A 12 13.64 2.45 -11.13
N LYS A 13 13.21 2.39 -12.39
CA LYS A 13 13.49 3.44 -13.37
C LYS A 13 12.85 4.78 -12.97
N GLY A 14 11.65 4.75 -12.36
CA GLY A 14 11.02 5.94 -11.77
C GLY A 14 11.88 6.56 -10.67
N TYR A 15 12.35 5.76 -9.71
CA TYR A 15 13.27 6.24 -8.67
C TYR A 15 14.60 6.77 -9.23
N GLU A 16 15.15 6.14 -10.28
CA GLU A 16 16.32 6.65 -10.98
C GLU A 16 16.07 8.02 -11.61
N GLN A 17 14.95 8.19 -12.31
CA GLN A 17 14.55 9.48 -12.89
C GLN A 17 14.35 10.56 -11.83
N THR A 18 13.71 10.24 -10.70
CA THR A 18 13.53 11.18 -9.58
C THR A 18 14.88 11.62 -9.02
N ARG A 19 15.80 10.68 -8.78
CA ARG A 19 17.16 10.99 -8.29
C ARG A 19 17.94 11.84 -9.30
N ASP A 20 17.85 11.53 -10.59
CA ASP A 20 18.50 12.32 -11.64
C ASP A 20 17.94 13.73 -11.70
N ARG A 21 16.62 13.89 -11.63
CA ARG A 21 15.94 15.20 -11.58
C ARG A 21 16.39 16.00 -10.36
N ASN A 22 16.39 15.38 -9.17
CA ASN A 22 16.75 16.04 -7.93
C ASN A 22 18.26 16.39 -7.90
N ARG A 23 19.12 15.55 -8.49
CA ARG A 23 20.55 15.87 -8.71
C ARG A 23 20.73 17.07 -9.63
N HIS A 24 20.02 17.11 -10.76
CA HIS A 24 20.08 18.24 -11.69
C HIS A 24 19.60 19.54 -11.03
N LEU A 25 18.52 19.47 -10.23
CA LEU A 25 18.04 20.63 -9.47
C LEU A 25 19.10 21.12 -8.48
N ALA A 26 19.74 20.22 -7.73
CA ALA A 26 20.80 20.58 -6.79
C ALA A 26 22.01 21.22 -7.49
N GLU A 27 22.43 20.69 -8.64
CA GLU A 27 23.49 21.29 -9.46
C GLU A 27 23.11 22.68 -9.97
N GLN A 28 21.87 22.87 -10.41
CA GLN A 28 21.36 24.16 -10.88
C GLN A 28 21.37 25.18 -9.74
N ARG A 29 20.84 24.83 -8.56
CA ARG A 29 20.86 25.70 -7.37
C ARG A 29 22.29 26.05 -6.97
N ARG A 30 23.21 25.08 -6.99
CA ARG A 30 24.63 25.33 -6.69
C ARG A 30 25.27 26.28 -7.69
N ARG A 31 25.07 26.08 -8.99
CA ARG A 31 25.58 26.99 -10.04
C ARG A 31 25.02 28.40 -9.88
N GLU A 32 23.73 28.52 -9.57
CA GLU A 32 23.09 29.82 -9.32
C GLU A 32 23.76 30.55 -8.15
N ILE A 33 23.91 29.88 -7.00
CA ILE A 33 24.55 30.47 -5.82
C ILE A 33 26.01 30.83 -6.10
N TYR A 34 26.77 30.01 -6.81
CA TYR A 34 28.19 30.30 -7.07
C TYR A 34 28.36 31.49 -8.02
N THR A 35 27.40 31.69 -8.91
CA THR A 35 27.39 32.82 -9.84
C THR A 35 26.96 34.11 -9.14
N LYS A 36 25.90 34.07 -8.31
CA LYS A 36 25.34 35.25 -7.65
C LYS A 36 26.07 35.63 -6.35
N LEU A 37 26.62 34.64 -5.64
CA LEU A 37 27.35 34.78 -4.38
C LEU A 37 28.74 34.14 -4.48
N PRO A 38 29.71 34.75 -5.19
CA PRO A 38 31.06 34.18 -5.33
C PRO A 38 31.79 33.99 -3.99
N GLU A 39 31.44 34.76 -2.97
CA GLU A 39 31.93 34.58 -1.59
C GLU A 39 31.54 33.23 -0.99
N TYR A 40 30.34 32.74 -1.31
CA TYR A 40 29.91 31.41 -0.91
C TYR A 40 30.81 30.33 -1.53
N GLY A 41 31.14 30.48 -2.82
CA GLY A 41 32.05 29.56 -3.53
C GLY A 41 33.44 29.53 -2.91
N ARG A 42 34.02 30.69 -2.58
CA ARG A 42 35.31 30.80 -1.88
C ARG A 42 35.30 30.12 -0.52
N LEU A 43 34.23 30.31 0.25
CA LEU A 43 34.07 29.61 1.53
C LEU A 43 33.94 28.09 1.34
N ASP A 44 33.31 27.62 0.26
CA ASP A 44 33.22 26.19 -0.05
C ASP A 44 34.57 25.56 -0.39
N GLU A 45 35.37 26.22 -1.24
CA GLU A 45 36.73 25.76 -1.58
C GLU A 45 37.65 25.74 -0.35
N SER A 46 37.54 26.76 0.52
CA SER A 46 38.36 26.87 1.73
C SER A 46 38.21 25.68 2.68
N VAL A 47 37.04 25.02 2.69
CA VAL A 47 36.80 23.82 3.53
C VAL A 47 37.74 22.68 3.13
N GLY A 48 37.95 22.47 1.83
CA GLY A 48 38.85 21.43 1.32
C GLY A 48 40.30 21.69 1.70
N GLU A 49 40.76 22.93 1.51
CA GLU A 49 42.12 23.37 1.86
C GLU A 49 42.39 23.24 3.36
N LEU A 50 41.47 23.73 4.20
CA LEU A 50 41.53 23.61 5.67
C LEU A 50 41.59 22.15 6.11
N SER A 51 40.78 21.29 5.51
CA SER A 51 40.73 19.86 5.87
C SER A 51 42.05 19.17 5.55
N VAL A 52 42.64 19.44 4.38
CA VAL A 52 43.95 18.89 3.99
C VAL A 52 45.08 19.44 4.87
N ALA A 53 45.06 20.73 5.19
CA ALA A 53 46.06 21.35 6.06
C ALA A 53 46.03 20.75 7.47
N GLN A 54 44.85 20.59 8.07
CA GLN A 54 44.69 20.01 9.40
C GLN A 54 45.00 18.50 9.43
N ALA A 55 44.70 17.76 8.37
CA ALA A 55 45.09 16.35 8.25
C ALA A 55 46.61 16.16 8.27
N LYS A 56 47.37 17.05 7.62
CA LYS A 56 48.85 17.03 7.66
C LYS A 56 49.38 17.32 9.07
N LEU A 57 48.78 18.27 9.80
CA LEU A 57 49.16 18.59 11.17
C LEU A 57 48.92 17.41 12.12
N LEU A 58 47.76 16.74 11.98
CA LEU A 58 47.45 15.54 12.75
C LEU A 58 48.46 14.41 12.52
N LEU A 59 48.85 14.16 11.26
CA LEU A 59 49.87 13.15 10.94
C LEU A 59 51.26 13.48 11.51
N ASN A 60 51.53 14.77 11.74
CA ASN A 60 52.75 15.26 12.36
C ASN A 60 52.68 15.29 13.90
N GLY A 61 51.61 14.74 14.51
CA GLY A 61 51.48 14.59 15.96
C GLY A 61 50.79 15.76 16.68
N ASP A 62 50.03 16.59 15.98
CA ASP A 62 49.26 17.68 16.57
C ASP A 62 47.86 17.20 17.00
N ASP A 63 47.69 16.91 18.29
CA ASP A 63 46.45 16.40 18.87
C ASP A 63 45.29 17.44 18.87
N GLU A 64 45.58 18.74 18.70
CA GLU A 64 44.57 19.80 18.65
C GLU A 64 44.07 20.11 17.22
N ALA A 65 44.69 19.52 16.19
CA ALA A 65 44.33 19.74 14.79
C ALA A 65 42.84 19.46 14.50
N LEU A 66 42.29 18.39 15.07
CA LEU A 66 40.87 18.03 14.90
C LEU A 66 39.92 19.04 15.57
N THR A 67 40.29 19.56 16.74
CA THR A 67 39.47 20.54 17.48
C THR A 67 39.40 21.87 16.72
N ARG A 68 40.54 22.33 16.19
CA ARG A 68 40.62 23.54 15.36
C ARG A 68 39.89 23.39 14.02
N LEU A 69 39.95 22.20 13.42
CA LEU A 69 39.17 21.91 12.22
C LEU A 69 37.66 22.03 12.51
N ARG A 70 37.17 21.42 13.59
CA ARG A 70 35.75 21.50 13.97
C ARG A 70 35.27 22.93 14.21
N SER A 71 36.04 23.76 14.92
CA SER A 71 35.66 25.15 15.17
C SER A 71 35.62 25.96 13.86
N SER A 72 36.62 25.79 13.00
CA SER A 72 36.69 26.46 11.69
C SER A 72 35.53 26.06 10.77
N LEU A 73 35.19 24.76 10.72
CA LEU A 73 34.05 24.26 9.95
C LEU A 73 32.72 24.82 10.46
N LYS A 74 32.57 25.00 11.78
CA LYS A 74 31.37 25.59 12.38
C LYS A 74 31.20 27.06 11.98
N GLU A 75 32.28 27.84 12.01
CA GLU A 75 32.25 29.24 11.57
C GLU A 75 31.96 29.37 10.07
N ILE A 76 32.59 28.55 9.23
CA ILE A 76 32.32 28.54 7.79
C ILE A 76 30.85 28.18 7.51
N SER A 77 30.30 27.19 8.21
CA SER A 77 28.88 26.82 8.10
C SER A 77 27.94 27.96 8.52
N ARG A 78 28.30 28.73 9.56
CA ARG A 78 27.55 29.92 9.97
C ARG A 78 27.58 31.01 8.89
N GLN A 79 28.76 31.35 8.39
CA GLN A 79 28.94 32.37 7.35
C GLN A 79 28.18 32.00 6.06
N LYS A 80 28.24 30.72 5.64
CA LYS A 80 27.49 30.22 4.49
C LYS A 80 25.98 30.43 4.63
N ARG A 81 25.40 30.17 5.81
CA ARG A 81 23.97 30.41 6.09
C ARG A 81 23.61 31.90 6.10
N GLU A 82 24.48 32.74 6.67
CA GLU A 82 24.29 34.20 6.68
C GLU A 82 24.33 34.79 5.27
N LEU A 83 25.23 34.30 4.39
CA LEU A 83 25.31 34.72 2.99
C LEU A 83 24.05 34.34 2.20
N LEU A 84 23.53 33.13 2.38
CA LEU A 84 22.29 32.70 1.73
C LEU A 84 21.09 33.56 2.16
N THR A 85 20.91 33.72 3.48
CA THR A 85 19.76 34.43 4.05
C THR A 85 19.78 35.93 3.77
N SER A 86 20.96 36.57 3.84
CA SER A 86 21.11 38.00 3.48
C SER A 86 20.84 38.29 2.01
N ALA A 87 21.06 37.30 1.14
CA ALA A 87 20.72 37.37 -0.29
C ALA A 87 19.27 36.96 -0.62
N GLY A 88 18.45 36.65 0.39
CA GLY A 88 17.04 36.28 0.24
C GLY A 88 16.77 34.81 -0.05
N TYR A 89 17.77 33.93 0.07
CA TYR A 89 17.62 32.49 -0.08
C TYR A 89 17.36 31.80 1.27
N PRO A 90 16.58 30.70 1.29
CA PRO A 90 16.49 29.83 2.46
C PRO A 90 17.86 29.31 2.90
N ALA A 91 18.06 29.10 4.21
CA ALA A 91 19.33 28.63 4.75
C ALA A 91 19.70 27.19 4.29
N ASP A 92 18.68 26.40 3.96
CA ASP A 92 18.72 25.03 3.46
C ASP A 92 18.64 24.94 1.92
N TYR A 93 18.73 26.07 1.21
CA TYR A 93 18.51 26.11 -0.25
C TYR A 93 19.38 25.14 -1.05
N LEU A 94 20.61 24.89 -0.58
CA LEU A 94 21.58 23.99 -1.21
C LEU A 94 21.57 22.57 -0.62
N GLU A 95 20.70 22.28 0.36
CA GLU A 95 20.54 20.93 0.86
C GLU A 95 19.90 20.02 -0.20
N PRO A 96 20.25 18.72 -0.23
CA PRO A 96 19.65 17.76 -1.15
C PRO A 96 18.12 17.72 -1.00
N VAL A 97 17.42 17.77 -2.14
CA VAL A 97 15.97 17.63 -2.20
C VAL A 97 15.63 16.16 -2.47
N TYR A 98 14.65 15.64 -1.75
CA TYR A 98 14.11 14.30 -1.94
C TYR A 98 12.59 14.36 -2.06
N ASP A 99 12.02 13.50 -2.91
CA ASP A 99 10.57 13.33 -2.99
C ASP A 99 10.08 12.51 -1.79
N CYS A 100 10.83 11.47 -1.41
CA CYS A 100 10.61 10.70 -0.19
C CYS A 100 11.76 10.92 0.81
N PRO A 101 11.52 11.61 1.95
CA PRO A 101 12.56 11.90 2.92
C PRO A 101 13.10 10.65 3.63
N ASP A 102 12.29 9.59 3.75
CA ASP A 102 12.66 8.39 4.50
C ASP A 102 13.67 7.52 3.74
N CYS A 103 13.39 7.24 2.46
CA CYS A 103 14.27 6.42 1.63
C CYS A 103 15.25 7.23 0.78
N LYS A 104 15.14 8.57 0.76
CA LYS A 104 15.93 9.46 -0.09
C LYS A 104 15.87 9.05 -1.56
N ASP A 105 14.65 8.78 -2.03
CA ASP A 105 14.32 8.36 -3.39
C ASP A 105 15.00 7.06 -3.84
N THR A 106 15.35 6.17 -2.90
CA THR A 106 15.89 4.83 -3.23
C THR A 106 14.83 3.74 -3.26
N GLY A 107 13.66 3.98 -2.66
CA GLY A 107 12.63 2.97 -2.45
C GLY A 107 12.91 1.97 -1.31
N TYR A 108 14.05 2.06 -0.62
CA TYR A 108 14.41 1.16 0.48
C TYR A 108 14.90 1.92 1.71
N ILE A 109 14.69 1.31 2.88
CA ILE A 109 15.21 1.74 4.17
C ILE A 109 15.99 0.59 4.79
N ASP A 110 17.06 0.90 5.50
CA ASP A 110 17.85 -0.10 6.22
C ASP A 110 17.17 -0.38 7.57
N SER A 111 16.92 -1.67 7.88
CA SER A 111 16.38 -2.11 9.16
C SER A 111 17.47 -2.20 10.22
N GLU A 112 17.11 -2.20 11.50
CA GLU A 112 18.04 -2.39 12.64
C GLU A 112 18.89 -3.66 12.51
N ASP A 113 18.39 -4.70 11.85
CA ASP A 113 19.09 -5.96 11.58
C ASP A 113 20.04 -5.91 10.36
N GLY A 114 20.25 -4.74 9.75
CA GLY A 114 21.07 -4.56 8.54
C GLY A 114 20.43 -5.06 7.24
N LEU A 115 19.18 -5.50 7.29
CA LEU A 115 18.40 -5.93 6.12
C LEU A 115 17.70 -4.74 5.46
N ARG A 116 17.82 -4.61 4.13
CA ARG A 116 17.05 -3.63 3.35
C ARG A 116 15.58 -4.01 3.31
N LYS A 117 14.72 -3.11 3.80
CA LYS A 117 13.27 -3.19 3.71
C LYS A 117 12.75 -2.20 2.68
N LYS A 118 11.67 -2.55 1.99
CA LYS A 118 10.99 -1.63 1.09
C LYS A 118 10.44 -0.46 1.91
N CYS A 119 10.59 0.75 1.39
CA CYS A 119 10.00 1.93 1.98
C CYS A 119 8.49 1.97 1.70
N HIS A 120 7.73 2.69 2.52
CA HIS A 120 6.29 2.91 2.30
C HIS A 120 6.01 3.47 0.90
N CYS A 121 6.84 4.37 0.38
CA CYS A 121 6.66 4.94 -0.95
C CYS A 121 6.85 3.89 -2.06
N PHE A 122 7.68 2.86 -1.84
CA PHE A 122 7.84 1.75 -2.77
C PHE A 122 6.60 0.86 -2.76
N HIS A 123 6.07 0.58 -1.57
CA HIS A 123 4.80 -0.11 -1.44
C HIS A 123 3.66 0.67 -2.10
N GLN A 124 3.62 2.00 -2.00
CA GLN A 124 2.62 2.81 -2.69
C GLN A 124 2.71 2.64 -4.22
N GLN A 125 3.91 2.66 -4.79
CA GLN A 125 4.11 2.43 -6.23
C GLN A 125 3.71 1.01 -6.65
N GLU A 126 3.96 0.01 -5.79
CA GLU A 126 3.48 -1.37 -6.00
C GLU A 126 1.96 -1.42 -6.08
N LEU A 127 1.31 -0.78 -5.13
CA LEU A 127 -0.15 -0.69 -5.04
C LEU A 127 -0.72 0.03 -6.26
N ASP A 128 -0.16 1.17 -6.65
CA ASP A 128 -0.61 1.96 -7.80
C ASP A 128 -0.59 1.14 -9.10
N ILE A 129 0.49 0.39 -9.36
CA ILE A 129 0.60 -0.49 -10.54
C ILE A 129 -0.44 -1.62 -10.49
N LEU A 130 -0.65 -2.21 -9.32
CA LEU A 130 -1.66 -3.26 -9.15
C LEU A 130 -3.07 -2.69 -9.36
N TYR A 131 -3.31 -1.42 -9.04
CA TYR A 131 -4.62 -0.76 -9.13
C TYR A 131 -4.96 -0.17 -10.49
N GLU A 132 -3.98 0.28 -11.26
CA GLU A 132 -4.20 0.69 -12.65
C GLU A 132 -4.67 -0.47 -13.53
N GLN A 133 -4.31 -1.72 -13.17
CA GLN A 133 -4.65 -2.91 -13.94
C GLN A 133 -6.00 -3.54 -13.58
N SER A 134 -6.67 -3.11 -12.50
CA SER A 134 -7.73 -3.92 -11.85
C SER A 134 -9.04 -3.20 -11.53
N HIS A 135 -9.31 -2.00 -12.06
CA HIS A 135 -10.50 -1.18 -11.74
C HIS A 135 -10.66 -0.78 -10.26
N ILE A 136 -9.69 -1.13 -9.40
CA ILE A 136 -9.71 -0.87 -7.96
C ILE A 136 -9.71 0.63 -7.67
N ARG A 137 -9.10 1.46 -8.53
CA ARG A 137 -9.09 2.92 -8.36
C ARG A 137 -10.48 3.54 -8.40
N ASP A 138 -11.33 3.09 -9.33
CA ASP A 138 -12.72 3.54 -9.44
C ASP A 138 -13.56 3.02 -8.25
N MET A 139 -13.26 1.81 -7.79
CA MET A 139 -13.86 1.23 -6.59
C MET A 139 -13.50 2.04 -5.33
N ILE A 140 -12.22 2.38 -5.09
CA ILE A 140 -11.79 3.20 -3.94
C ILE A 140 -12.49 4.57 -3.93
N ALA A 141 -12.61 5.19 -5.10
CA ALA A 141 -13.25 6.51 -5.23
C ALA A 141 -14.74 6.48 -4.86
N SER A 142 -15.43 5.37 -5.11
CA SER A 142 -16.89 5.25 -4.95
C SER A 142 -17.32 4.46 -3.71
N GLU A 143 -16.54 3.46 -3.29
CA GLU A 143 -16.80 2.50 -2.21
C GLU A 143 -15.90 2.76 -1.01
N ASN A 144 -16.20 3.82 -0.27
CA ASN A 144 -15.49 4.19 0.96
C ASN A 144 -16.46 4.59 2.07
N PHE A 145 -15.99 4.61 3.32
CA PHE A 145 -16.83 4.92 4.47
C PHE A 145 -17.42 6.34 4.44
N SER A 146 -16.84 7.26 3.66
CA SER A 146 -17.38 8.60 3.47
C SER A 146 -18.65 8.60 2.60
N ASN A 147 -18.76 7.66 1.66
CA ASN A 147 -19.93 7.47 0.80
C ASN A 147 -20.97 6.49 1.37
N LEU A 148 -20.74 5.95 2.58
CA LEU A 148 -21.66 5.05 3.26
C LEU A 148 -22.95 5.80 3.64
N SER A 149 -24.10 5.25 3.26
CA SER A 149 -25.41 5.77 3.67
C SER A 149 -26.29 4.68 4.27
N TYR A 150 -26.97 5.05 5.35
CA TYR A 150 -27.88 4.19 6.09
C TYR A 150 -29.34 4.32 5.64
N GLU A 151 -29.65 5.26 4.75
CA GLU A 151 -31.01 5.64 4.37
C GLU A 151 -31.76 4.53 3.62
N TYR A 152 -31.03 3.56 3.08
CA TYR A 152 -31.59 2.45 2.30
C TYR A 152 -32.09 1.27 3.16
N TYR A 153 -31.86 1.30 4.47
CA TYR A 153 -32.19 0.21 5.39
C TYR A 153 -33.24 0.65 6.41
N GLN A 154 -34.10 -0.27 6.83
CA GLN A 154 -35.15 -0.01 7.83
C GLN A 154 -35.25 -1.16 8.84
N GLY A 155 -35.79 -0.87 10.03
CA GLY A 155 -36.07 -1.87 11.06
C GLY A 155 -34.84 -2.72 11.44
N ASP A 156 -35.03 -4.04 11.43
CA ASP A 156 -33.99 -5.00 11.77
C ASP A 156 -32.82 -4.95 10.78
N ASP A 157 -33.06 -4.75 9.48
CA ASP A 157 -32.01 -4.70 8.47
C ASP A 157 -31.02 -3.55 8.74
N LEU A 158 -31.53 -2.38 9.14
CA LEU A 158 -30.69 -1.25 9.54
C LEU A 158 -29.84 -1.57 10.77
N THR A 159 -30.42 -2.27 11.74
CA THR A 159 -29.72 -2.67 12.96
C THR A 159 -28.59 -3.66 12.66
N HIS A 160 -28.84 -4.66 11.81
CA HIS A 160 -27.83 -5.62 11.37
C HIS A 160 -26.74 -4.93 10.53
N PHE A 161 -27.12 -4.03 9.62
CA PHE A 161 -26.16 -3.30 8.80
C PHE A 161 -25.25 -2.40 9.63
N ARG A 162 -25.78 -1.66 10.61
CA ARG A 162 -24.97 -0.86 11.55
C ARG A 162 -23.95 -1.71 12.29
N LYS A 163 -24.37 -2.86 12.84
CA LYS A 163 -23.45 -3.80 13.49
C LYS A 163 -22.36 -4.28 12.53
N CYS A 164 -22.70 -4.58 11.28
CA CYS A 164 -21.70 -4.98 10.28
C CYS A 164 -20.71 -3.84 10.01
N VAL A 165 -21.17 -2.59 9.90
CA VAL A 165 -20.30 -1.42 9.73
C VAL A 165 -19.37 -1.24 10.93
N ASP A 166 -19.87 -1.41 12.15
CA ASP A 166 -19.06 -1.32 13.37
C ASP A 166 -17.97 -2.39 13.38
N VAL A 167 -18.29 -3.63 12.98
CA VAL A 167 -17.32 -4.71 12.80
C VAL A 167 -16.27 -4.33 11.74
N CYS A 168 -16.68 -3.75 10.60
CA CYS A 168 -15.75 -3.31 9.56
C CYS A 168 -14.80 -2.21 10.05
N ARG A 169 -15.32 -1.22 10.79
CA ARG A 169 -14.49 -0.14 11.36
C ARG A 169 -13.51 -0.68 12.39
N ASN A 170 -13.97 -1.56 13.27
CA ASN A 170 -13.12 -2.21 14.26
C ASN A 170 -12.02 -3.04 13.59
N PHE A 171 -12.36 -3.78 12.53
CA PHE A 171 -11.42 -4.56 11.73
C PHE A 171 -10.32 -3.68 11.14
N VAL A 172 -10.64 -2.52 10.57
CA VAL A 172 -9.64 -1.58 10.03
C VAL A 172 -8.76 -1.01 11.14
N GLN A 173 -9.35 -0.57 12.26
CA GLN A 173 -8.62 0.05 13.37
C GLN A 173 -7.61 -0.90 14.01
N ASN A 174 -7.97 -2.18 14.14
CA ASN A 174 -7.16 -3.20 14.82
C ASN A 174 -6.45 -4.16 13.85
N PHE A 175 -6.42 -3.84 12.55
CA PHE A 175 -5.99 -4.74 11.48
C PHE A 175 -4.60 -5.40 11.68
N LYS A 176 -3.65 -4.68 12.28
CA LYS A 176 -2.30 -5.19 12.57
C LYS A 176 -2.12 -5.74 13.97
N GLN A 177 -3.08 -5.48 14.86
CA GLN A 177 -3.01 -5.88 16.27
C GLN A 177 -3.64 -7.25 16.46
N ASP A 178 -4.77 -7.50 15.78
CA ASP A 178 -5.55 -8.72 15.94
C ASP A 178 -5.83 -9.41 14.60
N TYR A 179 -5.58 -10.73 14.56
CA TYR A 179 -5.87 -11.55 13.38
C TYR A 179 -7.35 -11.95 13.36
N HIS A 180 -8.11 -11.39 12.42
CA HIS A 180 -9.50 -11.72 12.16
C HIS A 180 -9.79 -11.86 10.67
N ASN A 181 -10.89 -12.52 10.34
CA ASN A 181 -11.40 -12.66 8.98
C ASN A 181 -12.88 -12.30 8.98
N LEU A 182 -13.39 -11.73 7.88
CA LEU A 182 -14.81 -11.37 7.78
C LEU A 182 -15.49 -12.19 6.69
N PHE A 183 -16.70 -12.65 6.97
CA PHE A 183 -17.52 -13.36 6.00
C PHE A 183 -18.86 -12.65 5.82
N PHE A 184 -19.01 -11.93 4.72
CA PHE A 184 -20.25 -11.23 4.36
C PHE A 184 -21.18 -12.16 3.59
N TYR A 185 -22.39 -12.36 4.08
CA TYR A 185 -23.38 -13.21 3.40
C TYR A 185 -24.79 -12.64 3.49
N GLY A 186 -25.65 -13.00 2.53
CA GLY A 186 -27.05 -12.58 2.51
C GLY A 186 -27.50 -12.11 1.13
N THR A 187 -28.65 -11.43 1.07
CA THR A 187 -29.35 -11.17 -0.20
C THR A 187 -28.58 -10.23 -1.13
N VAL A 188 -28.86 -10.34 -2.43
CA VAL A 188 -28.18 -9.56 -3.48
C VAL A 188 -28.43 -8.06 -3.28
N GLY A 189 -27.39 -7.25 -3.49
CA GLY A 189 -27.51 -5.78 -3.51
C GLY A 189 -27.63 -5.12 -2.13
N THR A 190 -27.34 -5.82 -1.04
CA THR A 190 -27.41 -5.30 0.34
C THR A 190 -26.16 -4.58 0.84
N GLY A 191 -25.13 -4.42 -0.02
CA GLY A 191 -23.92 -3.65 0.31
C GLY A 191 -22.72 -4.49 0.78
N LYS A 192 -22.70 -5.81 0.55
CA LYS A 192 -21.57 -6.67 0.89
C LYS A 192 -20.26 -6.25 0.22
N SER A 193 -20.24 -6.17 -1.12
CA SER A 193 -19.06 -5.73 -1.89
C SER A 193 -18.64 -4.31 -1.49
N PHE A 194 -19.61 -3.41 -1.28
CA PHE A 194 -19.35 -2.04 -0.83
C PHE A 194 -18.60 -1.99 0.51
N LEU A 195 -18.97 -2.82 1.50
CA LEU A 195 -18.25 -2.88 2.78
C LEU A 195 -16.83 -3.44 2.60
N SER A 196 -16.65 -4.47 1.76
CA SER A 196 -15.32 -4.97 1.40
C SER A 196 -14.48 -3.87 0.74
N GLY A 197 -15.07 -3.07 -0.16
CA GLY A 197 -14.45 -1.92 -0.80
C GLY A 197 -14.06 -0.82 0.20
N CYS A 198 -14.92 -0.55 1.18
CA CYS A 198 -14.62 0.42 2.24
C CYS A 198 -13.39 0.01 3.06
N ILE A 199 -13.32 -1.26 3.46
CA ILE A 199 -12.16 -1.80 4.19
C ILE A 199 -10.91 -1.73 3.32
N ALA A 200 -11.01 -2.14 2.04
CA ALA A 200 -9.90 -2.06 1.11
C ALA A 200 -9.39 -0.61 1.01
N SER A 201 -10.27 0.36 0.77
CA SER A 201 -9.90 1.77 0.65
C SER A 201 -9.10 2.27 1.85
N GLU A 202 -9.56 2.02 3.07
CA GLU A 202 -8.85 2.47 4.28
C GLU A 202 -7.48 1.80 4.43
N LEU A 203 -7.41 0.48 4.25
CA LEU A 203 -6.15 -0.25 4.41
C LEU A 203 -5.12 0.12 3.35
N LEU A 204 -5.58 0.51 2.17
CA LEU A 204 -4.72 1.03 1.12
C LEU A 204 -4.17 2.41 1.43
N GLN A 205 -4.99 3.28 2.00
CA GLN A 205 -4.55 4.59 2.45
C GLN A 205 -3.54 4.50 3.61
N THR A 206 -3.58 3.43 4.42
CA THR A 206 -2.59 3.16 5.47
C THR A 206 -1.39 2.33 4.97
N GLY A 207 -1.27 2.10 3.67
CA GLY A 207 -0.11 1.46 3.05
C GLY A 207 -0.04 -0.07 3.19
N HIS A 208 -1.15 -0.74 3.49
CA HIS A 208 -1.23 -2.20 3.53
C HIS A 208 -1.43 -2.80 2.15
N SER A 209 -0.94 -4.01 1.95
CA SER A 209 -1.10 -4.76 0.70
C SER A 209 -2.47 -5.44 0.65
N VAL A 210 -3.38 -4.91 -0.18
CA VAL A 210 -4.70 -5.52 -0.42
C VAL A 210 -4.78 -6.09 -1.84
N ILE A 211 -5.20 -7.35 -1.93
CA ILE A 211 -5.55 -8.02 -3.19
C ILE A 211 -7.07 -8.21 -3.22
N TYR A 212 -7.73 -7.70 -4.26
CA TYR A 212 -9.17 -7.84 -4.47
C TYR A 212 -9.42 -8.65 -5.75
N PHE A 213 -10.24 -9.69 -5.63
CA PHE A 213 -10.74 -10.44 -6.78
C PHE A 213 -12.23 -10.74 -6.63
N SER A 214 -12.96 -10.75 -7.74
CA SER A 214 -14.18 -11.57 -7.79
C SER A 214 -13.80 -13.05 -7.72
N ALA A 215 -14.63 -13.88 -7.11
CA ALA A 215 -14.37 -15.31 -7.00
C ALA A 215 -14.16 -15.95 -8.38
N SER A 216 -14.99 -15.61 -9.36
CA SER A 216 -14.82 -16.02 -10.76
C SER A 216 -13.47 -15.62 -11.34
N GLY A 217 -13.06 -14.35 -11.17
CA GLY A 217 -11.78 -13.85 -11.65
C GLY A 217 -10.60 -14.56 -11.00
N LEU A 218 -10.67 -14.81 -9.68
CA LEU A 218 -9.64 -15.54 -8.95
C LEU A 218 -9.47 -16.96 -9.48
N PHE A 219 -10.56 -17.73 -9.55
CA PHE A 219 -10.48 -19.13 -9.96
C PHE A 219 -10.15 -19.31 -11.43
N ASP A 220 -10.62 -18.42 -12.31
CA ASP A 220 -10.21 -18.41 -13.71
C ASP A 220 -8.71 -18.16 -13.85
N THR A 221 -8.17 -17.23 -13.05
CA THR A 221 -6.74 -16.93 -13.03
C THR A 221 -5.93 -18.14 -12.56
N LEU A 222 -6.35 -18.77 -11.45
CA LEU A 222 -5.72 -19.98 -10.94
C LEU A 222 -5.79 -21.15 -11.93
N ALA A 223 -6.92 -21.33 -12.62
CA ALA A 223 -7.08 -22.36 -13.63
C ALA A 223 -6.14 -22.13 -14.82
N ARG A 224 -6.08 -20.91 -15.37
CA ARG A 224 -5.17 -20.57 -16.49
C ARG A 224 -3.72 -20.93 -16.17
N TYR A 225 -3.25 -20.55 -14.99
CA TYR A 225 -1.88 -20.81 -14.56
C TYR A 225 -1.62 -22.29 -14.24
N ALA A 226 -2.61 -23.03 -13.72
CA ALA A 226 -2.47 -24.45 -13.43
C ALA A 226 -2.34 -25.33 -14.69
N PHE A 227 -2.97 -24.92 -15.80
CA PHE A 227 -2.99 -25.68 -17.06
C PHE A 227 -1.95 -25.23 -18.10
N ASP A 228 -1.28 -24.09 -17.90
CA ASP A 228 -0.17 -23.65 -18.77
C ASP A 228 1.19 -24.05 -18.18
N SER A 229 1.84 -25.04 -18.80
CA SER A 229 3.14 -25.55 -18.38
C SER A 229 4.27 -24.52 -18.45
N ARG A 230 4.13 -23.47 -19.28
CA ARG A 230 5.07 -22.35 -19.39
C ARG A 230 4.87 -21.28 -18.32
N ALA A 231 3.76 -21.36 -17.58
CA ALA A 231 3.40 -20.37 -16.57
C ALA A 231 3.59 -20.85 -15.13
N LYS A 232 4.29 -21.98 -14.90
CA LYS A 232 4.53 -22.54 -13.56
C LYS A 232 5.28 -21.59 -12.62
N GLU A 233 6.29 -20.87 -13.11
CA GLU A 233 7.01 -19.89 -12.31
C GLU A 233 6.11 -18.68 -11.97
N ALA A 234 5.32 -18.21 -12.93
CA ALA A 234 4.33 -17.16 -12.71
C ALA A 234 3.23 -17.58 -11.72
N LEU A 235 2.80 -18.84 -11.75
CA LEU A 235 1.85 -19.42 -10.80
C LEU A 235 2.41 -19.42 -9.38
N SER A 236 3.69 -19.79 -9.22
CA SER A 236 4.34 -19.79 -7.90
C SER A 236 4.40 -18.39 -7.31
N GLY A 237 4.80 -17.40 -8.11
CA GLY A 237 4.78 -15.99 -7.70
C GLY A 237 3.37 -15.56 -7.27
N PHE A 238 2.37 -15.81 -8.12
CA PHE A 238 0.97 -15.48 -7.82
C PHE A 238 0.43 -16.12 -6.53
N TYR A 239 0.83 -17.36 -6.21
CA TYR A 239 0.45 -17.97 -4.93
C TYR A 239 1.15 -17.32 -3.75
N GLU A 240 2.46 -17.08 -3.82
CA GLU A 240 3.19 -16.41 -2.74
C GLU A 240 2.57 -15.06 -2.42
N ASP A 241 2.17 -14.36 -3.45
CA ASP A 241 1.50 -13.07 -3.38
C ASP A 241 0.15 -13.10 -2.71
N LEU A 242 -0.66 -14.07 -3.12
CA LEU A 242 -1.99 -14.28 -2.61
C LEU A 242 -1.95 -14.80 -1.17
N TYR A 243 -0.87 -15.46 -0.76
CA TYR A 243 -0.68 -15.93 0.61
C TYR A 243 -0.02 -14.89 1.52
N ASN A 244 0.81 -13.99 0.97
CA ASN A 244 1.59 -13.02 1.74
C ASN A 244 0.99 -11.62 1.79
N CYS A 245 0.01 -11.28 0.95
CA CYS A 245 -0.67 -9.99 1.07
C CYS A 245 -1.37 -9.86 2.43
N ASP A 246 -1.39 -8.64 2.96
CA ASP A 246 -1.96 -8.35 4.26
C ASP A 246 -3.46 -8.68 4.29
N LEU A 247 -4.18 -8.28 3.23
CA LEU A 247 -5.60 -8.59 3.05
C LEU A 247 -5.86 -9.21 1.67
N LEU A 248 -6.60 -10.31 1.66
CA LEU A 248 -7.21 -10.89 0.46
C LEU A 248 -8.72 -10.73 0.55
N ILE A 249 -9.32 -10.17 -0.50
CA ILE A 249 -10.78 -10.06 -0.65
C ILE A 249 -11.22 -10.95 -1.81
N ILE A 250 -12.11 -11.90 -1.51
CA ILE A 250 -12.77 -12.76 -2.48
C ILE A 250 -14.25 -12.37 -2.52
N ASP A 251 -14.62 -11.59 -3.53
CA ASP A 251 -15.96 -11.03 -3.68
C ASP A 251 -16.87 -11.93 -4.52
N ASP A 252 -18.16 -11.97 -4.18
CA ASP A 252 -19.20 -12.72 -4.90
C ASP A 252 -18.86 -14.21 -5.10
N LEU A 253 -18.42 -14.87 -4.02
CA LEU A 253 -18.23 -16.32 -3.97
C LEU A 253 -19.54 -17.04 -4.29
N GLY A 254 -19.50 -17.96 -5.24
CA GLY A 254 -20.68 -18.68 -5.75
C GLY A 254 -21.10 -18.24 -7.16
N THR A 255 -20.39 -17.31 -7.78
CA THR A 255 -20.62 -16.91 -9.18
C THR A 255 -19.81 -17.73 -10.18
N GLU A 256 -18.77 -18.42 -9.72
CA GLU A 256 -17.91 -19.27 -10.53
C GLU A 256 -18.51 -20.65 -10.83
N MET A 257 -17.93 -21.31 -11.84
CA MET A 257 -18.21 -22.71 -12.15
C MET A 257 -17.54 -23.60 -11.11
N THR A 258 -18.29 -23.96 -10.07
CA THR A 258 -17.75 -24.76 -8.97
C THR A 258 -17.49 -26.20 -9.41
N ASN A 259 -16.28 -26.66 -9.17
CA ASN A 259 -15.86 -28.05 -9.36
C ASN A 259 -14.91 -28.46 -8.22
N THR A 260 -14.51 -29.73 -8.19
CA THR A 260 -13.61 -30.25 -7.15
C THR A 260 -12.27 -29.51 -7.10
N PHE A 261 -11.78 -29.00 -8.24
CA PHE A 261 -10.56 -28.20 -8.30
C PHE A 261 -10.74 -26.85 -7.59
N VAL A 262 -11.81 -26.10 -7.89
CA VAL A 262 -12.14 -24.82 -7.24
C VAL A 262 -12.28 -24.98 -5.73
N ALA A 263 -13.03 -25.98 -5.28
CA ALA A 263 -13.20 -26.26 -3.85
C ALA A 263 -11.87 -26.57 -3.15
N SER A 264 -10.99 -27.36 -3.80
CA SER A 264 -9.65 -27.67 -3.31
C SER A 264 -8.75 -26.44 -3.24
N GLN A 265 -8.77 -25.59 -4.27
CA GLN A 265 -7.98 -24.36 -4.30
C GLN A 265 -8.43 -23.35 -3.24
N LEU A 266 -9.74 -23.17 -3.09
CA LEU A 266 -10.30 -22.32 -2.03
C LEU A 266 -9.85 -22.83 -0.66
N PHE A 267 -10.02 -24.13 -0.38
CA PHE A 267 -9.59 -24.70 0.89
C PHE A 267 -8.09 -24.48 1.15
N SER A 268 -7.24 -24.73 0.15
CA SER A 268 -5.79 -24.57 0.27
C SER A 268 -5.41 -23.12 0.55
N CYS A 269 -6.02 -22.18 -0.18
CA CYS A 269 -5.83 -20.74 0.01
C CYS A 269 -6.22 -20.30 1.42
N LEU A 270 -7.42 -20.65 1.89
CA LEU A 270 -7.88 -20.27 3.23
C LEU A 270 -7.00 -20.88 4.33
N ASN A 271 -6.50 -22.11 4.11
CA ASN A 271 -5.63 -22.77 5.07
C ASN A 271 -4.25 -22.11 5.15
N GLU A 272 -3.60 -21.85 4.02
CA GLU A 272 -2.29 -21.18 3.98
C GLU A 272 -2.34 -19.79 4.61
N ARG A 273 -3.34 -18.98 4.27
CA ARG A 273 -3.51 -17.64 4.86
C ARG A 273 -3.77 -17.70 6.36
N HIS A 274 -4.54 -18.68 6.81
CA HIS A 274 -4.77 -18.91 8.24
C HIS A 274 -3.49 -19.26 9.00
N LEU A 275 -2.65 -20.13 8.43
CA LEU A 275 -1.36 -20.50 9.01
C LEU A 275 -0.41 -19.30 9.11
N ARG A 276 -0.42 -18.43 8.10
CA ARG A 276 0.40 -17.21 8.04
C ARG A 276 -0.17 -16.03 8.81
N LYS A 277 -1.37 -16.16 9.39
CA LYS A 277 -2.10 -15.08 10.09
C LYS A 277 -2.35 -13.85 9.21
N ASN A 278 -2.62 -14.07 7.92
CA ASN A 278 -3.00 -13.01 6.99
C ASN A 278 -4.52 -12.97 6.78
N ALA A 279 -5.10 -11.78 6.90
CA ALA A 279 -6.55 -11.62 6.98
C ALA A 279 -7.24 -11.87 5.64
N THR A 280 -8.43 -12.46 5.68
CA THR A 280 -9.22 -12.74 4.47
C THR A 280 -10.65 -12.27 4.64
N ILE A 281 -11.18 -11.63 3.62
CA ILE A 281 -12.59 -11.25 3.53
C ILE A 281 -13.21 -12.03 2.39
N ILE A 282 -14.37 -12.64 2.67
CA ILE A 282 -15.17 -13.30 1.65
C ILE A 282 -16.55 -12.66 1.64
N SER A 283 -17.08 -12.41 0.45
CA SER A 283 -18.49 -12.04 0.27
C SER A 283 -19.22 -13.10 -0.56
N THR A 284 -20.48 -13.37 -0.24
CA THR A 284 -21.31 -14.33 -1.00
C THR A 284 -22.79 -13.97 -0.95
N ASN A 285 -23.51 -14.31 -2.03
CA ASN A 285 -24.98 -14.29 -2.06
C ASN A 285 -25.59 -15.64 -1.64
N LEU A 286 -24.75 -16.65 -1.38
CA LEU A 286 -25.18 -17.98 -0.94
C LEU A 286 -25.56 -17.97 0.54
N SER A 287 -26.55 -18.77 0.89
CA SER A 287 -26.79 -19.20 2.26
C SER A 287 -25.65 -20.10 2.77
N LEU A 288 -25.59 -20.27 4.09
CA LEU A 288 -24.61 -21.15 4.73
C LEU A 288 -24.76 -22.62 4.30
N GLU A 289 -25.98 -23.07 4.03
CA GLU A 289 -26.27 -24.42 3.54
C GLU A 289 -25.77 -24.59 2.10
N GLU A 290 -26.10 -23.65 1.21
CA GLU A 290 -25.62 -23.67 -0.18
C GLU A 290 -24.09 -23.60 -0.25
N LEU A 291 -23.44 -22.83 0.64
CA LEU A 291 -21.98 -22.77 0.72
C LEU A 291 -21.38 -24.14 1.05
N ARG A 292 -21.94 -24.85 2.03
CA ARG A 292 -21.49 -26.19 2.41
C ARG A 292 -21.65 -27.16 1.25
N ASP A 293 -22.81 -27.16 0.63
CA ASP A 293 -23.16 -28.12 -0.42
C ASP A 293 -22.32 -27.88 -1.69
N ARG A 294 -21.92 -26.62 -1.95
CA ARG A 294 -21.17 -26.24 -3.14
C ARG A 294 -19.65 -26.37 -2.99
N TYR A 295 -19.08 -26.11 -1.81
CA TYR A 295 -17.63 -26.07 -1.59
C TYR A 295 -17.07 -27.15 -0.66
N SER A 296 -17.91 -27.99 -0.06
CA SER A 296 -17.62 -29.03 0.94
C SER A 296 -17.69 -28.59 2.41
N ASP A 297 -17.94 -29.58 3.27
CA ASP A 297 -17.91 -29.45 4.73
C ASP A 297 -16.61 -28.88 5.27
N ARG A 298 -15.47 -29.14 4.60
CA ARG A 298 -14.16 -28.66 5.05
C ARG A 298 -14.03 -27.15 4.91
N VAL A 299 -14.50 -26.61 3.78
CA VAL A 299 -14.51 -25.15 3.53
C VAL A 299 -15.50 -24.49 4.48
N PHE A 300 -16.70 -25.06 4.61
CA PHE A 300 -17.73 -24.57 5.52
C PHE A 300 -17.25 -24.50 6.98
N SER A 301 -16.66 -25.60 7.49
CA SER A 301 -16.11 -25.65 8.85
C SER A 301 -14.99 -24.63 9.05
N ARG A 302 -14.12 -24.45 8.05
CA ARG A 302 -13.03 -23.47 8.13
C ARG A 302 -13.56 -22.05 8.26
N ILE A 303 -14.55 -21.69 7.43
CA ILE A 303 -15.15 -20.36 7.44
C ILE A 303 -15.88 -20.12 8.77
N THR A 304 -16.81 -20.99 9.14
CA THR A 304 -17.62 -20.81 10.35
C THR A 304 -16.82 -20.79 11.65
N SER A 305 -15.63 -21.38 11.69
CA SER A 305 -14.79 -21.42 12.91
C SER A 305 -13.80 -20.25 13.03
N HIS A 306 -13.48 -19.55 11.94
CA HIS A 306 -12.39 -18.56 11.91
C HIS A 306 -12.77 -17.21 11.30
N TYR A 307 -14.05 -17.00 10.98
CA TYR A 307 -14.56 -15.78 10.37
C TYR A 307 -15.70 -15.21 11.21
N ASP A 308 -15.73 -13.89 11.33
CA ASP A 308 -16.86 -13.18 11.87
C ASP A 308 -17.95 -13.09 10.80
N LEU A 309 -19.04 -13.81 11.05
CA LEU A 309 -20.16 -13.94 10.11
C LEU A 309 -21.03 -12.68 10.15
N CYS A 310 -20.98 -11.90 9.08
CA CYS A 310 -21.73 -10.67 8.90
C CYS A 310 -22.91 -10.91 7.95
N LYS A 311 -24.12 -11.03 8.49
CA LYS A 311 -25.34 -11.22 7.70
C LYS A 311 -25.90 -9.88 7.23
N LEU A 312 -25.96 -9.67 5.92
CA LEU A 312 -26.55 -8.49 5.29
C LEU A 312 -27.87 -8.85 4.59
N THR A 313 -28.97 -8.34 5.14
CA THR A 313 -30.33 -8.46 4.59
C THR A 313 -30.89 -7.09 4.24
N GLY A 314 -31.94 -7.08 3.43
CA GLY A 314 -32.63 -5.85 3.01
C GLY A 314 -32.83 -5.77 1.50
N PRO A 315 -33.36 -4.62 1.03
CA PRO A 315 -33.63 -4.39 -0.39
C PRO A 315 -32.34 -4.20 -1.20
N ASP A 316 -32.42 -4.41 -2.52
CA ASP A 316 -31.31 -4.09 -3.43
C ASP A 316 -31.14 -2.57 -3.52
N ILE A 317 -30.06 -2.08 -2.92
CA ILE A 317 -29.74 -0.64 -2.82
C ILE A 317 -29.57 -0.01 -4.20
N ARG A 318 -29.11 -0.77 -5.19
CA ARG A 318 -28.96 -0.28 -6.58
C ARG A 318 -30.32 0.05 -7.18
N MET A 319 -31.36 -0.72 -6.83
CA MET A 319 -32.74 -0.42 -7.23
C MET A 319 -33.31 0.77 -6.47
N CYS A 320 -33.01 0.90 -5.18
CA CYS A 320 -33.41 2.06 -4.37
C CYS A 320 -32.82 3.37 -4.94
N LYS A 321 -31.52 3.39 -5.24
CA LYS A 321 -30.84 4.54 -5.84
C LYS A 321 -31.46 4.97 -7.18
N LYS A 322 -31.73 4.00 -8.08
CA LYS A 322 -32.40 4.27 -9.36
C LYS A 322 -33.80 4.86 -9.18
N ARG A 323 -34.58 4.36 -8.22
CA ARG A 323 -35.92 4.90 -7.92
C ARG A 323 -35.87 6.32 -7.38
N MET A 324 -34.93 6.61 -6.48
CA MET A 324 -34.76 7.95 -5.91
C MET A 324 -34.34 8.98 -6.96
N GLN A 325 -33.39 8.64 -7.84
CA GLN A 325 -32.96 9.52 -8.94
C GLN A 325 -34.12 9.88 -9.88
N ASN A 326 -34.93 8.89 -10.28
CA ASN A 326 -36.10 9.12 -11.14
C ASN A 326 -37.22 9.93 -10.47
N THR A 327 -37.22 10.06 -9.13
CA THR A 327 -38.22 10.84 -8.38
C THR A 327 -37.78 12.29 -8.20
N SER A 328 -36.48 12.57 -8.26
CA SER A 328 -35.91 13.93 -8.22
C SER A 328 -35.85 14.62 -9.58
N ASP A 329 -35.96 13.87 -10.68
CA ASP A 329 -35.99 14.40 -12.06
C ASP A 329 -37.42 14.66 -12.60
N ASN A 330 -38.46 14.41 -11.79
CA ASN A 330 -39.89 14.62 -12.10
C ASN A 330 -40.51 15.67 -11.17
#